data_AF-A0A914NYS2-F1
#
_entry.id   AF-A0A914NYS2-F1
#
_cell.length_a   1.000
_cell.length_b   1.000
_cell.length_c   1.000
_cell.angle_alpha   90.00
_cell.angle_beta   90.00
_cell.angle_gamma   90.00
#
_symmetry.space_group_name_H-M   'P 1'
#
loop_
_entity.id
_entity.type
_entity.pdbx_description
1 polymer ?
#
loop_
_entity_poly.entity_id
_entity_poly.type
_entity_poly.pdbx_seq_one_letter_code
_entity_poly.pdbx_strand_id
1 'polypeptide(L)'
;MIDIAEYYGVQVFKTICEKFLTKVELNFENIYRMIEISNKYSLTKFNQLVIVFASKNISTFLKNEQFYGLEKCTLKKILEFCDKTEHQEVVFEAVYKWAEKQVKENLENDNGSNLNETIKKQIFDLL
;
A
#
# COMPACT_ATOMS: atom_id res chain seq x y z
N MET A 1 1.57 -21.76 -1.85
CA MET A 1 2.77 -22.21 -2.62
C MET A 1 3.96 -21.29 -2.39
N ILE A 2 3.84 -19.97 -2.56
CA ILE A 2 4.94 -19.05 -2.28
C ILE A 2 5.34 -19.03 -0.78
N ASP A 3 4.38 -19.16 0.16
CA ASP A 3 4.68 -19.32 1.59
C ASP A 3 5.61 -20.52 1.85
N ILE A 4 5.35 -21.64 1.17
CA ILE A 4 6.13 -22.89 1.30
C ILE A 4 7.52 -22.69 0.71
N ALA A 5 7.61 -22.07 -0.47
CA ALA A 5 8.89 -21.80 -1.12
C ALA A 5 9.78 -20.88 -0.25
N GLU A 6 9.19 -19.87 0.38
CA GLU A 6 9.90 -18.98 1.31
C GLU A 6 10.37 -19.74 2.55
N TYR A 7 9.46 -20.49 3.19
CA TYR A 7 9.76 -21.23 4.42
C TYR A 7 10.91 -22.23 4.27
N TYR A 8 10.96 -22.94 3.13
CA TYR A 8 12.02 -23.92 2.83
C TYR A 8 13.21 -23.31 2.07
N GLY A 9 13.22 -22.00 1.81
CA GLY A 9 14.32 -21.33 1.09
C GLY A 9 14.50 -21.78 -0.36
N VAL A 10 13.44 -22.30 -1.00
CA VAL A 10 13.54 -22.87 -2.36
C VAL A 10 13.36 -21.79 -3.42
N GLN A 11 14.45 -21.10 -3.73
CA GLN A 11 14.46 -19.90 -4.59
C GLN A 11 13.85 -20.15 -5.99
N VAL A 12 14.06 -21.33 -6.57
CA VAL A 12 13.50 -21.68 -7.90
C VAL A 12 11.97 -21.61 -7.88
N PHE A 13 11.32 -22.14 -6.83
CA PHE A 13 9.87 -22.07 -6.71
C PHE A 13 9.39 -20.63 -6.46
N LYS A 14 10.13 -19.84 -5.68
CA LYS A 14 9.83 -18.40 -5.51
C LYS A 14 9.84 -17.67 -6.85
N THR A 15 10.85 -17.90 -7.69
CA THR A 15 10.93 -17.34 -9.04
C THR A 15 9.78 -17.81 -9.95
N ILE A 16 9.37 -19.08 -9.86
CA ILE A 16 8.21 -19.58 -10.62
C ILE A 16 6.93 -18.90 -10.16
N CYS A 17 6.73 -18.75 -8.85
CA CYS A 17 5.58 -18.03 -8.30
C CYS A 17 5.56 -16.57 -8.75
N GLU A 18 6.70 -15.86 -8.71
CA GLU A 18 6.78 -14.47 -9.20
C GLU A 18 6.43 -14.37 -10.69
N LYS A 19 6.97 -15.26 -11.53
CA LYS A 19 6.61 -15.32 -12.95
C LYS A 19 5.13 -15.61 -13.17
N PHE A 20 4.52 -16.46 -12.35
CA PHE A 20 3.09 -16.72 -12.42
C PHE A 20 2.29 -15.48 -12.05
N LEU A 21 2.65 -14.80 -10.95
CA LEU A 21 1.98 -13.57 -10.49
C LEU A 21 2.03 -12.47 -11.56
N THR A 22 3.15 -12.33 -12.29
CA THR A 22 3.23 -11.36 -13.40
C THR A 22 2.30 -11.65 -14.58
N LYS A 23 1.77 -12.88 -14.69
CA LYS A 23 0.79 -13.26 -15.71
C LYS A 23 -0.66 -13.10 -15.24
N VAL A 24 -0.88 -12.92 -13.94
CA VAL A 24 -2.22 -12.65 -13.40
C VAL A 24 -2.60 -11.23 -13.76
N GLU A 25 -3.79 -11.04 -14.31
CA GLU A 25 -4.31 -9.72 -14.62
C GLU A 25 -4.57 -8.94 -13.32
N LEU A 26 -3.95 -7.76 -13.19
CA LEU A 26 -4.16 -6.88 -12.06
C LEU A 26 -5.49 -6.15 -12.23
N ASN A 27 -6.30 -6.15 -11.17
CA ASN A 27 -7.58 -5.47 -11.13
C ASN A 27 -7.89 -4.97 -9.72
N PHE A 28 -8.95 -4.19 -9.55
CA PHE A 28 -9.29 -3.57 -8.26
C PHE A 28 -9.71 -4.57 -7.18
N GLU A 29 -10.14 -5.78 -7.56
CA GLU A 29 -10.52 -6.83 -6.60
C GLU A 29 -9.29 -7.51 -6.00
N ASN A 30 -8.21 -7.61 -6.77
CA ASN A 30 -7.00 -8.33 -6.35
C ASN A 30 -5.84 -7.41 -5.96
N ILE A 31 -5.86 -6.12 -6.30
CA ILE A 31 -4.70 -5.23 -6.18
C ILE A 31 -4.13 -5.16 -4.75
N TYR A 32 -4.99 -5.06 -3.74
CA TYR A 32 -4.58 -5.00 -2.34
C TYR A 32 -3.87 -6.27 -1.89
N ARG A 33 -4.42 -7.42 -2.27
CA ARG A 33 -3.80 -8.72 -2.00
C ARG A 33 -2.47 -8.88 -2.75
N MET A 34 -2.37 -8.35 -3.97
CA MET A 34 -1.12 -8.37 -4.73
C MET A 34 -0.05 -7.46 -4.11
N ILE A 35 -0.43 -6.29 -3.58
CA ILE A 35 0.45 -5.43 -2.77
C ILE A 35 0.98 -6.20 -1.57
N GLU A 36 0.07 -6.80 -0.78
CA GLU A 36 0.42 -7.56 0.42
C GLU A 36 1.39 -8.71 0.11
N ILE A 37 1.07 -9.55 -0.88
CA ILE A 37 1.93 -10.67 -1.31
C ILE A 37 3.30 -10.14 -1.77
N SER A 38 3.31 -9.09 -2.59
CA SER A 38 4.56 -8.56 -3.14
C SER A 38 5.46 -7.97 -2.05
N ASN A 39 4.89 -7.32 -1.03
CA ASN A 39 5.61 -6.83 0.13
C ASN A 39 6.10 -7.98 1.03
N LYS A 40 5.20 -8.90 1.40
CA LYS A 40 5.48 -10.04 2.30
C LYS A 40 6.66 -10.88 1.81
N TYR A 41 6.75 -11.15 0.51
CA TYR A 41 7.81 -11.97 -0.08
C TYR A 41 8.94 -11.17 -0.73
N SER A 42 8.96 -9.84 -0.56
CA SER A 42 9.96 -8.96 -1.17
C SER A 42 10.10 -9.16 -2.69
N LEU A 43 8.99 -9.29 -3.40
CA LEU A 43 8.95 -9.47 -4.86
C LEU A 43 9.12 -8.12 -5.57
N THR A 44 10.33 -7.56 -5.58
CA THR A 44 10.57 -6.15 -5.95
C THR A 44 10.03 -5.78 -7.33
N LYS A 45 10.23 -6.62 -8.35
CA LYS A 45 9.76 -6.33 -9.72
C LYS A 45 8.25 -6.37 -9.82
N PHE A 46 7.63 -7.38 -9.21
CA PHE A 46 6.18 -7.49 -9.17
C PHE A 46 5.55 -6.36 -8.35
N ASN A 47 6.16 -5.98 -7.21
CA ASN A 47 5.73 -4.86 -6.38
C ASN A 47 5.71 -3.54 -7.16
N GLN A 48 6.73 -3.28 -7.98
CA GLN A 48 6.75 -2.10 -8.86
C GLN A 48 5.58 -2.10 -9.85
N LEU A 49 5.29 -3.24 -10.51
CA LEU A 49 4.15 -3.35 -11.43
C LEU A 49 2.82 -3.05 -10.74
N VAL A 50 2.64 -3.61 -9.55
CA VAL A 50 1.44 -3.43 -8.72
C VAL A 50 1.29 -1.97 -8.28
N ILE A 51 2.38 -1.33 -7.83
CA ILE A 51 2.39 0.08 -7.42
C ILE A 51 2.06 1.00 -8.60
N VAL A 52 2.65 0.75 -9.77
CA VAL A 52 2.36 1.54 -10.99
C VAL A 52 0.91 1.38 -11.42
N PHE A 53 0.34 0.18 -11.29
CA PHE A 53 -1.08 -0.03 -11.57
C PHE A 53 -1.96 0.77 -10.60
N ALA A 54 -1.65 0.72 -9.30
CA ALA A 54 -2.39 1.47 -8.27
C ALA A 54 -2.29 2.98 -8.49
N SER A 55 -1.10 3.50 -8.82
CA SER A 55 -0.88 4.94 -9.03
C SER A 55 -1.59 5.47 -10.28
N LYS A 56 -1.62 4.70 -11.37
CA LYS A 56 -2.37 5.06 -12.59
C LYS A 56 -3.89 5.09 -12.37
N ASN A 57 -4.38 4.37 -11.37
CA ASN A 57 -5.79 4.25 -11.07
C ASN A 57 -6.13 4.83 -9.69
N ILE A 58 -5.38 5.84 -9.24
CA ILE A 58 -5.41 6.33 -7.87
C ILE A 58 -6.82 6.75 -7.43
N SER A 59 -7.58 7.42 -8.30
CA SER A 59 -8.93 7.91 -7.99
C SER A 59 -9.90 6.79 -7.59
N THR A 60 -9.76 5.61 -8.18
CA THR A 60 -10.56 4.43 -7.83
C THR A 60 -9.96 3.71 -6.64
N PHE A 61 -8.63 3.63 -6.60
CA PHE A 61 -7.89 2.99 -5.52
C PHE A 61 -8.19 3.63 -4.15
N LEU A 62 -8.15 4.96 -4.04
CA LEU A 62 -8.38 5.71 -2.80
C LEU A 62 -9.79 5.56 -2.21
N LYS A 63 -10.78 5.18 -3.02
CA LYS A 63 -12.18 5.03 -2.56
C LYS A 63 -12.44 3.72 -1.83
N ASN A 64 -11.55 2.73 -1.97
CA ASN A 64 -11.73 1.42 -1.36
C ASN A 64 -11.28 1.44 0.11
N GLU A 65 -12.08 0.87 1.01
CA GLU A 65 -11.77 0.86 2.45
C GLU A 65 -10.44 0.15 2.80
N GLN A 66 -10.00 -0.81 1.98
CA GLN A 66 -8.73 -1.51 2.14
C GLN A 66 -7.53 -0.56 2.02
N PHE A 67 -7.69 0.59 1.34
CA PHE A 67 -6.69 1.65 1.28
C PHE A 67 -6.24 2.10 2.68
N TYR A 68 -7.19 2.23 3.60
CA TYR A 68 -6.90 2.74 4.95
C TYR A 68 -6.12 1.74 5.82
N GLY A 69 -5.97 0.49 5.38
CA GLY A 69 -5.16 -0.54 6.02
C GLY A 69 -3.74 -0.67 5.46
N LEU A 70 -3.36 0.13 4.45
CA LEU A 70 -2.03 0.07 3.87
C LEU A 70 -0.96 0.61 4.83
N GLU A 71 0.21 -0.01 4.81
CA GLU A 71 1.37 0.49 5.53
C GLU A 71 1.86 1.82 4.94
N LYS A 72 2.36 2.71 5.81
CA LYS A 72 2.89 4.04 5.43
C LYS A 72 3.91 3.97 4.30
N CYS A 73 4.82 3.00 4.33
CA CYS A 73 5.87 2.84 3.32
C CYS A 73 5.30 2.48 1.93
N THR A 74 4.24 1.68 1.88
CA THR A 74 3.56 1.30 0.64
C THR A 74 2.79 2.49 0.10
N LEU A 75 2.05 3.18 0.97
CA LEU A 75 1.31 4.38 0.61
C LEU A 75 2.24 5.43 0.01
N LYS A 76 3.38 5.69 0.66
CA LYS A 76 4.38 6.64 0.17
C LYS A 76 4.82 6.31 -1.26
N LYS A 77 5.17 5.04 -1.54
CA LYS A 77 5.55 4.62 -2.89
C LYS A 77 4.44 4.86 -3.90
N ILE A 78 3.19 4.51 -3.58
CA ILE A 78 2.05 4.73 -4.50
C ILE A 78 1.90 6.22 -4.83
N LEU A 79 2.03 7.10 -3.83
CA LEU A 79 1.92 8.54 -3.99
C LEU A 79 3.11 9.17 -4.73
N GLU A 80 4.31 8.60 -4.63
CA GLU A 80 5.49 9.01 -5.40
C GLU A 80 5.31 8.73 -6.91
N PHE A 81 4.60 7.67 -7.28
CA PHE A 81 4.28 7.32 -8.67
C PHE A 81 2.96 7.92 -9.18
N CYS A 82 2.23 8.62 -8.32
CA CYS A 82 0.97 9.28 -8.67
C CYS A 82 1.25 10.65 -9.28
N ASP A 83 0.55 11.00 -10.36
CA ASP A 83 0.50 12.40 -10.78
C ASP A 83 -0.36 13.17 -9.79
N LYS A 84 0.30 13.88 -8.86
CA LYS A 84 -0.38 14.62 -7.79
C LYS A 84 -1.16 15.82 -8.32
N THR A 85 -0.88 16.30 -9.53
CA THR A 85 -1.47 17.55 -10.05
C THR A 85 -2.93 17.39 -10.46
N GLU A 86 -3.32 16.23 -10.98
CA GLU A 86 -4.71 15.96 -11.38
C GLU A 86 -5.61 15.50 -10.22
N HIS A 87 -5.02 15.08 -9.10
CA HIS A 87 -5.73 14.39 -8.02
C HIS A 87 -5.46 14.97 -6.63
N GLN A 88 -4.95 16.20 -6.53
CA GLN A 88 -4.43 16.76 -5.29
C GLN A 88 -5.44 16.74 -4.13
N GLU A 89 -6.68 17.16 -4.36
CA GLU A 89 -7.72 17.19 -3.31
C GLU A 89 -8.10 15.78 -2.84
N VAL A 90 -8.33 14.85 -3.79
CA VAL A 90 -8.73 13.47 -3.50
C VAL A 90 -7.62 12.72 -2.76
N VAL A 91 -6.37 12.93 -3.18
CA VAL A 91 -5.18 12.38 -2.52
C VAL A 91 -5.05 12.94 -1.11
N PHE A 92 -5.17 14.26 -0.93
CA PHE A 92 -5.07 14.88 0.38
C PHE A 92 -6.14 14.35 1.34
N GLU A 93 -7.40 14.30 0.90
CA GLU A 93 -8.50 13.80 1.72
C GLU A 93 -8.32 12.32 2.12
N ALA A 94 -7.89 11.48 1.18
CA ALA A 94 -7.66 10.07 1.45
C ALA A 94 -6.48 9.86 2.41
N VAL A 95 -5.37 10.59 2.22
CA VAL A 95 -4.20 10.54 3.13
C VAL A 95 -4.56 11.04 4.52
N TYR A 96 -5.38 12.09 4.62
CA TYR A 96 -5.89 12.58 5.90
C TYR A 96 -6.71 11.50 6.62
N LYS A 97 -7.67 10.87 5.92
CA LYS A 97 -8.49 9.78 6.48
C LYS A 97 -7.67 8.57 6.89
N TRP A 98 -6.64 8.21 6.09
CA TRP A 98 -5.68 7.18 6.45
C TRP A 98 -4.96 7.53 7.75
N ALA A 99 -4.38 8.73 7.85
CA ALA A 99 -3.65 9.17 9.04
C ALA A 99 -4.56 9.22 10.29
N GLU A 100 -5.79 9.69 10.14
CA GLU A 100 -6.78 9.73 11.22
C GLU A 100 -7.09 8.32 11.74
N LYS A 101 -7.30 7.35 10.84
CA LYS A 101 -7.53 5.94 11.21
C LYS A 101 -6.32 5.35 11.95
N GLN A 102 -5.11 5.55 11.41
CA GLN A 102 -3.88 5.06 12.02
C GLN A 102 -3.68 5.63 13.44
N VAL A 103 -3.97 6.91 13.64
CA VAL A 103 -3.82 7.50 14.98
C VAL A 103 -4.92 7.04 15.93
N LYS A 104 -6.17 6.86 15.48
CA LYS A 104 -7.24 6.28 16.31
C LYS A 104 -6.89 4.87 16.79
N GLU A 105 -6.41 4.00 15.90
CA GLU A 105 -5.97 2.64 16.26
C GLU A 105 -4.79 2.64 17.25
N ASN A 106 -3.91 3.65 17.17
CA ASN A 106 -2.80 3.80 18.11
C ASN A 106 -3.22 4.43 19.46
N LEU A 107 -4.22 5.31 19.49
CA LEU A 107 -4.74 5.94 20.71
C LEU A 107 -5.59 5.01 21.56
N GLU A 108 -6.23 4.00 20.97
CA GLU A 108 -6.80 2.89 21.73
C GLU A 108 -5.73 2.14 22.55
N ASN A 109 -4.45 2.31 22.20
CA ASN A 109 -3.31 1.70 22.87
C ASN A 109 -2.47 2.67 23.73
N ASP A 110 -2.68 3.99 23.66
CA ASP A 110 -1.82 4.97 24.36
C ASP A 110 -2.56 6.24 24.80
N ASN A 111 -2.55 6.52 26.10
CA ASN A 111 -3.26 7.63 26.73
C ASN A 111 -2.46 8.93 26.61
N GLY A 112 -2.80 9.79 25.64
CA GLY A 112 -2.55 11.24 25.75
C GLY A 112 -1.61 11.88 24.73
N SER A 113 -1.61 11.45 23.46
CA SER A 113 -0.94 12.22 22.40
C SER A 113 -1.86 13.28 21.78
N ASN A 114 -1.29 14.43 21.39
CA ASN A 114 -1.99 15.49 20.67
C ASN A 114 -2.34 15.00 19.26
N LEU A 115 -3.57 14.47 19.10
CA LEU A 115 -4.10 13.86 17.89
C LEU A 115 -3.79 14.67 16.61
N ASN A 116 -4.03 15.98 16.67
CA ASN A 116 -3.88 16.87 15.51
C ASN A 116 -2.41 17.06 15.09
N GLU A 117 -1.46 17.07 16.02
CA GLU A 117 -0.04 17.18 15.69
C GLU A 117 0.49 15.88 15.08
N THR A 118 0.04 14.74 15.59
CA THR A 118 0.43 13.42 15.09
C THR A 118 -0.09 13.20 13.66
N ILE A 119 -1.35 13.55 13.40
CA ILE A 119 -1.94 13.47 12.05
C ILE A 119 -1.17 14.37 11.08
N LYS A 120 -0.92 15.63 11.44
CA LYS A 120 -0.16 16.57 10.58
C LYS A 120 1.23 16.04 10.23
N LYS A 121 1.95 15.46 11.20
CA LYS A 121 3.27 14.88 10.98
C LYS A 121 3.20 13.71 10.00
N GLN A 122 2.22 12.81 10.14
CA GLN A 122 2.06 11.69 9.22
C GLN A 122 1.75 12.12 7.78
N ILE A 123 0.88 13.13 7.61
CA ILE A 123 0.54 13.69 6.29
C ILE A 123 1.78 14.34 5.66
N PHE A 124 2.53 15.13 6.43
CA PHE A 124 3.75 15.80 5.95
C PHE A 124 4.83 14.81 5.49
N ASP A 125 4.94 13.65 6.13
CA ASP A 125 5.90 12.63 5.71
C ASP A 125 5.51 11.90 4.40
N LEU A 126 4.25 12.03 3.97
CA LEU A 126 3.67 11.35 2.80
C LEU A 126 3.55 12.23 1.56
N LEU A 127 3.36 13.54 1.73
CA LEU A 127 3.12 14.49 0.63
C LEU A 127 4.38 15.26 0.24
#